data_AF-A0A137S358-F1
#
_entry.id   AF-A0A137S358-F1
#
_cell.length_a   1.000
_cell.length_b   1.000
_cell.length_c   1.000
_cell.angle_alpha   90.00
_cell.angle_beta   90.00
_cell.angle_gamma   90.00
#
_symmetry.space_group_name_H-M   'P 1'
#
loop_
_entity.id
_entity.type
_entity.pdbx_description
1 polymer ?
#
loop_
_entity_poly.entity_id
_entity_poly.type
_entity_poly.pdbx_seq_one_letter_code
_entity_poly.pdbx_strand_id
1 'polypeptide(L)'
;MIRFHLKELIADKEFAEKRRITIGEIAKDTGINRMTLSKIINHPGHSTVTDNIDRLCTYFDCSVEQLITHIKEVSDESERSDGVK
;
A
#
# COMPACT_ATOMS: atom_id res chain seq x y z
N MET A 1 12.13 3.61 -0.19
CA MET A 1 11.24 2.43 -0.03
C MET A 1 10.01 2.43 -0.94
N ILE A 2 9.30 1.29 -1.10
CA ILE A 2 7.95 1.24 -1.73
C ILE A 2 6.88 1.52 -0.66
N ARG A 3 5.97 2.44 -0.95
CA ARG A 3 4.73 2.68 -0.19
C ARG A 3 3.57 1.98 -0.88
N PHE A 4 2.74 1.28 -0.10
CA PHE A 4 1.48 0.70 -0.56
C PHE A 4 0.30 1.60 -0.15
N HIS A 5 -0.62 1.81 -1.08
CA HIS A 5 -1.85 2.58 -0.87
C HIS A 5 -3.06 1.68 -0.63
N LEU A 6 -2.83 0.44 -0.19
CA LEU A 6 -3.88 -0.57 -0.02
C LEU A 6 -5.00 -0.12 0.94
N LYS A 7 -4.70 0.67 1.98
CA LYS A 7 -5.72 1.24 2.87
C LYS A 7 -6.65 2.22 2.13
N GLU A 8 -6.09 3.01 1.23
CA GLU A 8 -6.82 4.03 0.45
C GLU A 8 -7.75 3.32 -0.55
N LEU A 9 -7.24 2.33 -1.29
CA LEU A 9 -8.04 1.53 -2.20
C LEU A 9 -9.18 0.75 -1.52
N ILE A 10 -8.96 0.25 -0.30
CA ILE A 10 -10.03 -0.39 0.49
C ILE A 10 -11.11 0.63 0.81
N ALA A 11 -10.74 1.83 1.29
CA ALA A 11 -11.70 2.87 1.64
C ALA A 11 -12.52 3.34 0.43
N ASP A 12 -11.88 3.51 -0.73
CA ASP A 12 -12.56 3.90 -1.98
C ASP A 12 -13.58 2.84 -2.41
N LYS A 13 -13.21 1.56 -2.33
CA LYS A 13 -14.10 0.44 -2.65
C LYS A 13 -15.25 0.31 -1.64
N GLU A 14 -14.97 0.48 -0.34
CA GLU A 14 -16.01 0.52 0.70
C GLU A 14 -17.03 1.63 0.47
N PHE A 15 -16.56 2.81 0.08
CA PHE A 15 -17.41 3.95 -0.25
C PHE A 15 -18.26 3.69 -1.50
N ALA A 16 -17.66 3.16 -2.56
CA ALA A 16 -18.36 2.84 -3.81
C ALA A 16 -19.43 1.76 -3.62
N GLU A 17 -19.12 0.73 -2.84
CA GLU A 17 -20.03 -0.41 -2.59
C GLU A 17 -20.99 -0.20 -1.42
N LYS A 18 -20.84 0.91 -0.67
CA LYS A 18 -21.65 1.24 0.52
C LYS A 18 -21.66 0.12 1.57
N ARG A 19 -20.55 -0.59 1.71
CA ARG A 19 -20.40 -1.68 2.68
C ARG A 19 -18.96 -1.77 3.15
N ARG A 20 -18.77 -2.40 4.31
CA ARG A 20 -17.43 -2.69 4.83
C ARG A 20 -16.79 -3.84 4.04
N ILE A 21 -15.51 -3.69 3.73
CA ILE A 21 -14.67 -4.69 3.07
C ILE A 21 -13.61 -5.12 4.05
N THR A 22 -13.56 -6.42 4.34
CA THR A 22 -12.64 -6.97 5.33
C THR A 22 -11.39 -7.53 4.66
N ILE A 23 -10.26 -7.55 5.38
CA ILE A 23 -9.06 -8.28 4.93
C ILE A 23 -9.36 -9.74 4.62
N GLY A 24 -10.32 -10.34 5.34
CA GLY A 24 -10.71 -11.73 5.13
C GLY A 24 -11.40 -11.97 3.78
N GLU A 25 -12.14 -10.98 3.29
CA GLU A 25 -12.78 -11.00 1.97
C GLU A 25 -11.75 -10.80 0.86
N ILE A 26 -10.89 -9.78 0.99
CA ILE A 26 -9.81 -9.53 0.03
C ILE A 26 -8.93 -10.78 -0.10
N ALA A 27 -8.59 -11.43 1.02
CA ALA A 27 -7.80 -12.67 1.02
C ALA A 27 -8.51 -13.82 0.29
N LYS A 28 -9.83 -13.93 0.44
CA LYS A 28 -10.62 -14.97 -0.22
C LYS A 28 -10.66 -14.74 -1.74
N ASP A 29 -10.88 -13.50 -2.16
CA ASP A 29 -11.12 -13.17 -3.56
C ASP A 29 -9.81 -13.06 -4.37
N THR A 30 -8.74 -12.56 -3.75
CA THR A 30 -7.41 -12.47 -4.37
C THR A 30 -6.59 -13.76 -4.23
N GLY A 31 -6.96 -14.64 -3.28
CA GLY A 31 -6.14 -15.77 -2.87
C GLY A 31 -4.86 -15.39 -2.12
N ILE A 32 -4.67 -14.12 -1.75
CA ILE A 32 -3.52 -13.65 -0.98
C ILE A 32 -3.73 -13.98 0.50
N ASN A 33 -2.70 -14.47 1.18
CA ASN A 33 -2.77 -14.76 2.61
C ASN A 33 -3.09 -13.49 3.44
N ARG A 34 -4.04 -13.60 4.38
CA ARG A 34 -4.42 -12.51 5.32
C ARG A 34 -3.23 -11.89 6.04
N MET A 35 -2.23 -12.69 6.42
CA MET A 35 -1.01 -12.20 7.07
C MET A 35 -0.17 -11.33 6.14
N THR A 36 -0.10 -11.68 4.85
CA THR A 36 0.59 -10.88 3.84
C THR A 36 -0.12 -9.55 3.64
N LEU A 37 -1.45 -9.56 3.48
CA LEU A 37 -2.25 -8.33 3.38
C LEU A 37 -2.06 -7.45 4.62
N SER A 38 -2.09 -8.03 5.82
CA SER A 38 -1.84 -7.29 7.07
C SER A 38 -0.46 -6.63 7.08
N LYS A 39 0.59 -7.32 6.58
CA LYS A 39 1.92 -6.75 6.49
C LYS A 39 2.00 -5.61 5.46
N ILE A 40 1.39 -5.78 4.28
CA ILE A 40 1.31 -4.73 3.26
C ILE A 40 0.63 -3.47 3.83
N ILE A 41 -0.43 -3.65 4.62
CA ILE A 41 -1.24 -2.57 5.20
C ILE A 41 -0.52 -1.84 6.35
N ASN A 42 0.24 -2.57 7.17
CA ASN A 42 0.73 -2.05 8.46
C ASN A 42 2.25 -1.85 8.53
N HIS A 43 3.03 -2.43 7.63
CA HIS A 43 4.50 -2.33 7.65
C HIS A 43 5.01 -1.60 6.40
N PRO A 44 5.37 -0.31 6.51
CA PRO A 44 6.00 0.43 5.42
C PRO A 44 7.24 -0.30 4.88
N GLY A 45 7.41 -0.31 3.55
CA GLY A 45 8.54 -0.98 2.91
C GLY A 45 8.49 -2.51 2.95
N HIS A 46 7.36 -3.13 3.32
CA HIS A 46 7.22 -4.58 3.24
C HIS A 46 7.48 -5.09 1.83
N SER A 47 8.36 -6.09 1.69
CA SER A 47 8.58 -6.77 0.42
C SER A 47 7.46 -7.75 0.12
N THR A 48 7.03 -7.77 -1.14
CA THR A 48 6.04 -8.71 -1.67
C THR A 48 6.46 -9.14 -3.07
N VAL A 49 5.79 -10.15 -3.62
CA VAL A 49 6.01 -10.62 -4.98
C VAL A 49 5.09 -9.89 -5.97
N THR A 50 5.48 -9.83 -7.23
CA THR A 50 4.72 -9.15 -8.29
C THR A 50 3.34 -9.76 -8.52
N ASP A 51 3.16 -11.07 -8.33
CA ASP A 51 1.86 -11.76 -8.40
C ASP A 51 0.84 -11.20 -7.39
N ASN A 52 1.29 -10.82 -6.18
CA ASN A 52 0.39 -10.17 -5.22
C ASN A 52 -0.04 -8.77 -5.68
N ILE A 53 0.85 -8.04 -6.36
CA ILE A 53 0.57 -6.70 -6.90
C ILE A 53 -0.46 -6.83 -8.03
N ASP A 54 -0.24 -7.77 -8.97
CA ASP A 54 -1.13 -8.05 -10.10
C ASP A 54 -2.55 -8.42 -9.64
N ARG A 55 -2.66 -9.34 -8.67
CA ARG A 55 -3.96 -9.75 -8.10
C ARG A 55 -4.69 -8.62 -7.39
N LEU A 56 -3.96 -7.77 -6.67
CA LEU A 56 -4.56 -6.60 -6.03
C LEU A 56 -5.03 -5.58 -7.07
N CYS A 57 -4.23 -5.30 -8.11
CA CYS A 57 -4.64 -4.43 -9.21
C CYS A 57 -5.92 -4.96 -9.88
N THR A 58 -5.99 -6.27 -10.12
CA THR A 58 -7.18 -6.92 -10.68
C THR A 58 -8.39 -6.82 -9.74
N TYR A 59 -8.23 -7.07 -8.44
CA TYR A 59 -9.33 -7.00 -7.47
C TYR A 59 -9.90 -5.59 -7.29
N PHE A 60 -9.04 -4.58 -7.31
CA PHE A 60 -9.43 -3.18 -7.16
C PHE A 60 -9.75 -2.48 -8.49
N ASP A 61 -9.56 -3.18 -9.63
CA ASP A 61 -9.67 -2.61 -10.98
C ASP A 61 -8.89 -1.29 -11.11
N CYS A 62 -7.62 -1.32 -10.71
CA CYS A 62 -6.76 -0.14 -10.63
C CYS A 62 -5.43 -0.33 -11.36
N SER A 63 -4.82 0.79 -11.74
CA SER A 63 -3.44 0.83 -12.23
C SER A 63 -2.44 0.56 -11.10
N VAL A 64 -1.22 0.13 -11.46
CA VAL A 64 -0.19 -0.22 -10.46
C VAL A 64 0.25 1.01 -9.66
N GLU A 65 0.24 2.19 -10.27
CA GLU A 65 0.59 3.47 -9.65
C GLU A 65 -0.41 3.91 -8.57
N GLN A 66 -1.67 3.47 -8.70
CA GLN A 66 -2.68 3.66 -7.64
C GLN A 66 -2.43 2.74 -6.44
N LEU A 67 -1.78 1.59 -6.64
CA LEU A 67 -1.50 0.64 -5.56
C LEU A 67 -0.16 0.90 -4.88
N ILE A 68 0.88 1.27 -5.64
CA ILE A 68 2.24 1.47 -5.11
C ILE A 68 2.89 2.76 -5.60
N THR A 69 3.75 3.33 -4.76
CA THR A 69 4.60 4.46 -5.14
C THR A 69 6.00 4.28 -4.56
N HIS A 70 7.01 4.59 -5.37
CA HIS A 70 8.39 4.65 -4.89
C HIS A 70 8.64 5.95 -4.12
N ILE A 71 9.10 5.83 -2.88
CA ILE A 71 9.55 6.93 -2.05
C ILE A 71 11.08 6.94 -2.03
N LYS A 72 11.67 8.01 -2.54
CA LYS A 72 13.11 8.26 -2.41
C LYS A 72 13.41 8.62 -0.96
N GLU A 73 14.31 7.88 -0.34
CA GLU A 73 14.86 8.28 0.95
C GLU A 73 15.83 9.43 0.70
N VAL A 74 15.40 10.64 1.04
CA VAL A 74 16.28 11.81 1.08
C VAL A 74 17.07 11.70 2.38
N SER A 75 18.37 11.49 2.27
CA SER A 75 19.31 11.71 3.36
C SER A 75 19.32 13.21 3.65
N ASP A 76 18.65 13.64 4.72
CA ASP A 76 18.67 15.03 5.19
C ASP A 76 20.10 15.42 5.58
N GLU A 77 20.82 16.08 4.67
CA GLU A 77 22.05 16.83 4.97
C GLU A 77 21.77 18.34 5.14
N SER A 78 20.50 18.77 5.12
CA SER A 78 20.10 20.18 5.16
C SER A 78 19.56 20.67 6.51
N GLU A 79 20.15 20.23 7.62
CA GLU A 79 20.00 20.88 8.95
C GLU A 79 21.35 21.26 9.58
N ARG A 80 22.33 21.66 8.76
CA ARG A 80 23.55 22.35 9.23
C ARG A 80 23.86 23.56 8.36
N SER A 81 22.99 24.57 8.45
CA SER A 81 23.36 25.95 8.14
C SER A 81 22.85 26.84 9.26
N ASP A 82 23.75 27.01 10.23
CA ASP A 82 24.05 28.27 10.89
C ASP A 82 23.00 28.87 11.84
N GLY A 83 22.91 28.23 13.00
CA GLY A 83 23.06 29.01 14.24
C GLY A 83 24.52 29.44 14.41
N VAL A 84 24.93 30.53 13.74
CA VAL A 84 26.14 31.28 14.11
C VAL A 84 25.89 32.79 13.99
N LYS A 85 25.79 33.38 15.19
CA LYS A 85 25.99 34.78 15.59
C LYS A 85 24.81 35.73 15.55
#